data_AF-A0A418MN88-F1
#
_entry.id   AF-A0A418MN88-F1
#
_cell.length_a   1.000
_cell.length_b   1.000
_cell.length_c   1.000
_cell.angle_alpha   90.00
_cell.angle_beta   90.00
_cell.angle_gamma   90.00
#
_symmetry.space_group_name_H-M   'P 1'
#
loop_
_entity.id
_entity.type
_entity.pdbx_description
1 polymer ?
#
loop_
_entity_poly.entity_id
_entity_poly.type
_entity_poly.pdbx_seq_one_letter_code
_entity_poly.pdbx_strand_id
1 'polypeptide(L)'
;MPTLSYEQRANPLGTAEPGQGGGQRQLNFRYQAQPNYYYCGPAAVRNALTVIGRDVPQDDLAREMGTTERGTDSAYLITEALNRRAGTGVYRTVEIPGDAADAAQTDRLRADIVRTLDAGRSVVANVAGTAVDLDGMGHTFENGHYVAVTGYRDGGAAAKVADSADPARAEYWIGIDALAGWVASRGYSA
;
A
#
# COMPACT_ATOMS: atom_id res chain seq x y z
N MET A 1 34.54 -31.45 -45.90
CA MET A 1 34.53 -30.64 -44.66
C MET A 1 34.99 -29.23 -44.99
N PRO A 2 34.09 -28.26 -45.15
CA PRO A 2 34.44 -26.84 -45.08
C PRO A 2 33.97 -26.25 -43.74
N THR A 3 34.90 -25.60 -43.06
CA THR A 3 34.71 -24.78 -41.85
C THR A 3 33.99 -23.48 -42.21
N LEU A 4 32.80 -23.26 -41.66
CA LEU A 4 32.13 -21.96 -41.71
C LEU A 4 32.60 -21.11 -40.52
N SER A 5 33.42 -20.12 -40.83
CA SER A 5 33.80 -19.00 -39.98
C SER A 5 32.59 -18.12 -39.69
N TYR A 6 32.29 -17.90 -38.40
CA TYR A 6 31.25 -16.96 -37.98
C TYR A 6 31.87 -15.55 -37.86
N GLU A 7 31.64 -14.71 -38.86
CA GLU A 7 31.93 -13.27 -38.78
C GLU A 7 31.04 -12.64 -37.70
N GLN A 8 31.66 -12.12 -36.64
CA GLN A 8 31.02 -11.24 -35.67
C GLN A 8 30.65 -9.93 -36.36
N ARG A 9 29.34 -9.69 -36.56
CA ARG A 9 28.84 -8.36 -36.85
C ARG A 9 28.54 -7.64 -35.53
N ALA A 10 29.24 -6.53 -35.31
CA ALA A 10 28.92 -5.57 -34.27
C ALA A 10 27.50 -5.02 -34.49
N ASN A 11 26.67 -5.08 -33.45
CA ASN A 11 25.39 -4.38 -33.42
C ASN A 11 25.58 -3.05 -32.68
N PRO A 12 25.11 -1.91 -33.22
CA PRO A 12 25.41 -0.60 -32.66
C PRO A 12 24.66 -0.36 -31.34
N LEU A 13 25.21 0.55 -30.53
CA LEU A 13 24.65 1.03 -29.26
C LEU A 13 23.21 1.51 -29.46
N GLY A 14 22.25 0.70 -29.03
CA GLY A 14 20.84 1.07 -28.94
C GLY A 14 20.60 1.94 -27.71
N THR A 15 20.00 3.10 -27.95
CA THR A 15 19.46 4.02 -26.95
C THR A 15 18.44 3.32 -26.06
N ALA A 16 18.64 3.35 -24.74
CA ALA A 16 17.69 2.80 -23.78
C ALA A 16 16.37 3.60 -23.80
N GLU A 17 15.29 2.97 -24.24
CA GLU A 17 13.92 3.42 -24.00
C GLU A 17 13.55 3.23 -22.51
N PRO A 18 12.69 4.07 -21.92
CA PRO A 18 12.28 3.91 -20.54
C PRO A 18 11.29 2.74 -20.43
N GLY A 19 11.82 1.53 -20.18
CA GLY A 19 11.03 0.33 -19.94
C GLY A 19 11.55 -0.50 -18.76
N GLN A 20 10.65 -0.82 -17.83
CA GLN A 20 10.53 -2.14 -17.21
C GLN A 20 11.72 -2.63 -16.35
N GLY A 21 11.95 -1.99 -15.20
CA GLY A 21 12.60 -2.65 -14.07
C GLY A 21 11.56 -3.42 -13.25
N GLY A 22 11.50 -4.75 -13.38
CA GLY A 22 10.58 -5.66 -12.66
C GLY A 22 10.84 -5.76 -11.16
N GLY A 23 10.94 -4.62 -10.47
CA GLY A 23 11.14 -4.56 -9.03
C GLY A 23 9.97 -5.17 -8.26
N GLN A 24 10.28 -5.81 -7.15
CA GLN A 24 9.30 -6.30 -6.19
C GLN A 24 9.85 -6.18 -4.78
N ARG A 25 8.96 -5.98 -3.82
CA ARG A 25 9.29 -6.02 -2.41
C ARG A 25 8.08 -6.46 -1.61
N GLN A 26 8.30 -7.29 -0.60
CA GLN A 26 7.30 -7.61 0.40
C GLN A 26 7.95 -7.53 1.78
N LEU A 27 7.30 -6.85 2.71
CA LEU A 27 7.79 -6.66 4.06
C LEU A 27 7.18 -7.70 4.99
N ASN A 28 8.00 -8.28 5.86
CA ASN A 28 7.51 -9.14 6.93
C ASN A 28 6.85 -8.28 8.01
N PHE A 29 5.72 -8.74 8.54
CA PHE A 29 4.95 -8.02 9.56
C PHE A 29 4.20 -9.02 10.45
N ARG A 30 3.70 -8.56 11.60
CA ARG A 30 2.92 -9.39 12.54
C ARG A 30 1.44 -9.06 12.40
N TYR A 31 0.79 -9.74 11.46
CA TYR A 31 -0.64 -9.59 11.22
C TYR A 31 -1.45 -9.72 12.52
N GLN A 32 -2.44 -8.84 12.67
CA GLN A 32 -3.57 -9.03 13.58
C GLN A 32 -4.81 -8.41 12.94
N ALA A 33 -5.90 -9.16 13.00
CA ALA A 33 -7.21 -8.67 12.60
C ALA A 33 -7.70 -7.56 13.57
N GLN A 34 -8.63 -6.74 13.11
CA GLN A 34 -9.32 -5.81 13.98
C GLN A 34 -10.25 -6.59 14.93
N PRO A 35 -10.30 -6.26 16.23
CA PRO A 35 -11.13 -6.98 17.19
C PRO A 35 -12.63 -6.65 17.07
N ASN A 36 -12.98 -5.58 16.35
CA ASN A 36 -14.33 -5.07 16.19
C ASN A 36 -14.48 -4.28 14.87
N TYR A 37 -15.68 -3.85 14.51
CA TYR A 37 -15.98 -3.24 13.22
C TYR A 37 -15.38 -1.84 13.01
N TYR A 38 -14.90 -1.15 14.05
CA TYR A 38 -14.43 0.24 14.00
C TYR A 38 -12.91 0.41 14.21
N TYR A 39 -12.18 -0.68 14.45
CA TYR A 39 -10.73 -0.68 14.69
C TYR A 39 -9.86 -0.81 13.42
N CYS A 40 -10.43 -0.64 12.23
CA CYS A 40 -9.67 -0.76 10.98
C CYS A 40 -8.44 0.17 10.93
N GLY A 41 -8.57 1.43 11.37
CA GLY A 41 -7.44 2.37 11.48
C GLY A 41 -6.34 1.87 12.42
N PRO A 42 -6.65 1.60 13.71
CA PRO A 42 -5.71 1.02 14.67
C PRO A 42 -5.03 -0.27 14.19
N ALA A 43 -5.79 -1.18 13.60
CA ALA A 43 -5.28 -2.45 13.11
C ALA A 43 -4.32 -2.27 11.91
N ALA A 44 -4.68 -1.41 10.94
CA ALA A 44 -3.83 -1.11 9.79
C ALA A 44 -2.51 -0.44 10.24
N VAL A 45 -2.59 0.56 11.14
CA VAL A 45 -1.40 1.22 11.70
C VAL A 45 -0.52 0.24 12.46
N ARG A 46 -1.11 -0.64 13.28
CA ARG A 46 -0.36 -1.70 13.97
C ARG A 46 0.38 -2.59 12.98
N ASN A 47 -0.32 -3.14 12.00
CA ASN A 47 0.27 -4.02 11.00
C ASN A 47 1.44 -3.31 10.28
N ALA A 48 1.25 -2.05 9.91
CA ALA A 48 2.29 -1.22 9.29
C ALA A 48 3.49 -0.96 10.22
N LEU A 49 3.29 -0.71 11.51
CA LEU A 49 4.36 -0.47 12.49
C LEU A 49 5.17 -1.74 12.80
N THR A 50 4.55 -2.92 12.74
CA THR A 50 5.27 -4.17 13.02
C THR A 50 6.34 -4.50 11.98
N VAL A 51 6.23 -3.95 10.76
CA VAL A 51 7.28 -4.01 9.72
C VAL A 51 8.60 -3.44 10.23
N ILE A 52 8.57 -2.37 11.03
CA ILE A 52 9.75 -1.74 11.62
C ILE A 52 10.00 -2.22 13.07
N GLY A 53 9.44 -3.38 13.44
CA GLY A 53 9.63 -4.00 14.75
C GLY A 53 8.86 -3.33 15.90
N ARG A 54 7.98 -2.38 15.62
CA ARG A 54 7.16 -1.70 16.63
C ARG A 54 5.85 -2.47 16.83
N ASP A 55 5.73 -3.22 17.94
CA ASP A 55 4.46 -3.80 18.38
C ASP A 55 3.75 -2.80 19.29
N VAL A 56 2.62 -2.27 18.84
CA VAL A 56 1.78 -1.38 19.66
C VAL A 56 0.40 -2.01 19.75
N PRO A 57 -0.19 -2.14 20.94
CA PRO A 57 -1.55 -2.64 21.08
C PRO A 57 -2.54 -1.77 20.29
N GLN A 58 -3.52 -2.40 19.63
CA GLN A 58 -4.54 -1.66 18.89
C GLN A 58 -5.33 -0.71 19.79
N ASP A 59 -5.58 -1.05 21.05
CA ASP A 59 -6.25 -0.16 22.01
C ASP A 59 -5.46 1.12 22.30
N ASP A 60 -4.13 1.05 22.33
CA ASP A 60 -3.29 2.23 22.54
C ASP A 60 -3.31 3.13 21.30
N LEU A 61 -3.31 2.53 20.11
CA LEU A 61 -3.46 3.26 18.84
C LEU A 61 -4.87 3.86 18.72
N ALA A 62 -5.91 3.15 19.14
CA ALA A 62 -7.29 3.62 19.15
C ALA A 62 -7.45 4.86 20.04
N ARG A 63 -6.89 4.83 21.26
CA ARG A 63 -6.89 6.00 22.16
C ARG A 63 -6.10 7.16 21.58
N GLU A 64 -4.95 6.89 20.98
CA GLU A 64 -4.10 7.93 20.38
C GLU A 64 -4.75 8.63 19.19
N MET A 65 -5.45 7.87 18.34
CA MET A 65 -6.12 8.39 17.15
C MET A 65 -7.55 8.85 17.41
N GLY A 66 -8.03 8.78 18.65
CA GLY A 66 -9.41 9.13 18.99
C GLY A 66 -10.45 8.23 18.30
N THR A 67 -10.12 6.97 18.03
CA THR A 67 -11.04 6.02 17.39
C THR A 67 -12.27 5.81 18.26
N THR A 68 -13.45 5.94 17.66
CA THR A 68 -14.75 5.68 18.30
C THR A 68 -15.49 4.56 17.57
N GLU A 69 -16.73 4.25 17.98
CA GLU A 69 -17.61 3.36 17.22
C GLU A 69 -17.92 3.84 15.79
N ARG A 70 -17.56 5.09 15.45
CA ARG A 70 -17.63 5.64 14.09
C ARG A 70 -16.34 5.42 13.27
N GLY A 71 -15.32 4.79 13.86
CA GLY A 71 -14.00 4.60 13.27
C GLY A 71 -13.00 5.72 13.64
N THR A 72 -11.91 5.82 12.87
CA THR A 72 -10.94 6.91 12.95
C THR A 72 -11.27 7.97 11.89
N ASP A 73 -11.54 9.19 12.33
CA ASP A 73 -12.17 10.24 11.51
C ASP A 73 -11.31 10.78 10.36
N SER A 74 -9.99 10.54 10.34
CA SER A 74 -9.11 11.18 9.35
C SER A 74 -7.81 10.41 9.06
N ALA A 75 -7.38 10.45 7.80
CA ALA A 75 -6.07 9.95 7.37
C ALA A 75 -4.90 10.73 8.00
N TYR A 76 -5.11 11.98 8.42
CA TYR A 76 -4.09 12.76 9.14
C TYR A 76 -3.78 12.16 10.52
N LEU A 77 -4.80 11.63 11.21
CA LEU A 77 -4.61 10.95 12.51
C LEU A 77 -3.81 9.65 12.35
N ILE A 78 -4.02 8.93 11.25
CA ILE A 78 -3.20 7.76 10.88
C ILE A 78 -1.73 8.20 10.69
N THR A 79 -1.48 9.23 9.89
CA THR A 79 -0.11 9.74 9.64
C THR A 79 0.56 10.21 10.93
N GLU A 80 -0.18 10.89 11.82
CA GLU A 80 0.35 11.33 13.11
C GLU A 80 0.76 10.15 13.98
N ALA A 81 -0.11 9.14 14.11
CA ALA A 81 0.19 7.94 14.90
C ALA A 81 1.37 7.15 14.33
N LEU A 82 1.44 6.99 13.00
CA LEU A 82 2.58 6.36 12.34
C LEU A 82 3.89 7.09 12.66
N ASN A 83 3.92 8.41 12.51
CA ASN A 83 5.12 9.20 12.79
C ASN A 83 5.52 9.16 14.27
N ARG A 84 4.54 9.29 15.17
CA ARG A 84 4.76 9.25 16.62
C ARG A 84 5.36 7.91 17.07
N ARG A 85 4.82 6.80 16.57
CA ARG A 85 5.25 5.44 16.97
C ARG A 85 6.49 4.96 16.22
N ALA A 86 6.72 5.42 14.99
CA ALA A 86 7.97 5.19 14.28
C ALA A 86 9.14 5.97 14.90
N GLY A 87 8.88 7.09 15.57
CA GLY A 87 9.90 7.99 16.11
C GLY A 87 10.54 8.86 15.02
N THR A 88 9.86 9.05 13.90
CA THR A 88 10.35 9.75 12.71
C THR A 88 9.21 10.57 12.11
N GLY A 89 9.46 11.76 11.59
CA GLY A 89 8.45 12.58 10.91
C GLY A 89 8.44 12.40 9.39
N VAL A 90 8.52 11.16 8.89
CA VAL A 90 8.72 10.85 7.46
C VAL A 90 7.43 10.56 6.70
N TYR A 91 6.38 10.09 7.38
CA TYR A 91 5.09 9.84 6.75
C TYR A 91 4.39 11.15 6.43
N ARG A 92 3.77 11.21 5.25
CA ARG A 92 2.91 12.31 4.82
C ARG A 92 1.57 11.77 4.39
N THR A 93 0.50 12.48 4.78
CA THR A 93 -0.82 12.30 4.20
C THR A 93 -0.77 12.76 2.75
N VAL A 94 -1.18 11.90 1.84
CA VAL A 94 -1.38 12.21 0.44
C VAL A 94 -2.84 11.99 0.10
N GLU A 95 -3.51 13.05 -0.32
CA GLU A 95 -4.91 13.01 -0.73
C GLU A 95 -5.03 12.67 -2.22
N ILE A 96 -6.05 11.91 -2.57
CA ILE A 96 -6.52 11.71 -3.94
C ILE A 96 -7.92 12.34 -4.01
N PRO A 97 -8.01 13.67 -4.26
CA PRO A 97 -9.30 14.36 -4.26
C PRO A 97 -10.17 13.93 -5.45
N GLY A 98 -11.49 13.96 -5.25
CA GLY A 98 -12.50 13.58 -6.25
C GLY A 98 -12.84 12.09 -6.21
N ASP A 99 -13.90 11.69 -6.92
CA ASP A 99 -14.45 10.33 -6.84
C ASP A 99 -13.67 9.28 -7.63
N ALA A 100 -12.65 9.70 -8.39
CA ALA A 100 -11.78 8.82 -9.16
C ALA A 100 -10.35 9.37 -9.19
N ALA A 101 -9.36 8.49 -9.22
CA ALA A 101 -7.96 8.85 -9.40
C ALA A 101 -7.65 9.08 -10.89
N ASP A 102 -6.97 10.18 -11.20
CA ASP A 102 -6.38 10.39 -12.51
C ASP A 102 -5.04 9.66 -12.67
N ALA A 103 -4.49 9.65 -13.88
CA ALA A 103 -3.24 8.96 -14.18
C ALA A 103 -2.05 9.48 -13.35
N ALA A 104 -1.97 10.79 -13.11
CA ALA A 104 -0.86 11.38 -12.35
C ALA A 104 -0.97 11.03 -10.85
N GLN A 105 -2.19 10.98 -10.31
CA GLN A 105 -2.46 10.53 -8.94
C GLN A 105 -2.14 9.06 -8.77
N THR A 106 -2.50 8.22 -9.74
CA THR A 106 -2.17 6.78 -9.74
C THR A 106 -0.66 6.54 -9.84
N ASP A 107 0.04 7.25 -10.73
CA ASP A 107 1.49 7.16 -10.85
C ASP A 107 2.20 7.66 -9.58
N ARG A 108 1.68 8.71 -8.95
CA ARG A 108 2.17 9.16 -7.65
C ARG A 108 1.98 8.10 -6.56
N LEU A 109 0.78 7.51 -6.45
CA LEU A 109 0.51 6.42 -5.50
C LEU A 109 1.48 5.25 -5.72
N ARG A 110 1.70 4.86 -6.97
CA ARG A 110 2.69 3.83 -7.34
C ARG A 110 4.08 4.19 -6.81
N ALA A 111 4.56 5.39 -7.13
CA ALA A 111 5.88 5.84 -6.74
C ALA A 111 6.04 5.94 -5.22
N ASP A 112 5.01 6.41 -4.51
CA ASP A 112 5.00 6.53 -3.06
C ASP A 112 4.98 5.15 -2.37
N ILE A 113 4.23 4.18 -2.90
CA ILE A 113 4.26 2.78 -2.43
C ILE A 113 5.66 2.19 -2.59
N VAL A 114 6.25 2.27 -3.79
CA VAL A 114 7.58 1.73 -4.07
C VAL A 114 8.61 2.37 -3.15
N ARG A 115 8.67 3.71 -3.09
CA ARG A 115 9.60 4.46 -2.24
C ARG A 115 9.47 4.12 -0.76
N THR A 116 8.25 3.98 -0.26
CA THR A 116 8.00 3.73 1.17
C THR A 116 8.37 2.31 1.55
N LEU A 117 7.95 1.33 0.74
CA LEU A 117 8.31 -0.07 0.92
C LEU A 117 9.82 -0.26 0.78
N ASP A 118 10.46 0.43 -0.16
CA ASP A 118 11.92 0.39 -0.34
C ASP A 118 12.70 0.99 0.83
N ALA A 119 12.10 1.96 1.53
CA ALA A 119 12.62 2.48 2.78
C ALA A 119 12.34 1.56 4.00
N GLY A 120 11.76 0.36 3.79
CA GLY A 120 11.45 -0.59 4.86
C GLY A 120 10.24 -0.19 5.71
N ARG A 121 9.32 0.60 5.15
CA ARG A 121 8.11 1.08 5.81
C ARG A 121 6.87 0.63 5.04
N SER A 122 5.75 0.43 5.72
CA SER A 122 4.46 0.13 5.09
C SER A 122 3.64 1.42 4.89
N VAL A 123 2.81 1.45 3.84
CA VAL A 123 1.82 2.50 3.57
C VAL A 123 0.50 2.12 4.24
N VAL A 124 -0.26 3.11 4.74
CA VAL A 124 -1.63 2.89 5.20
C VAL A 124 -2.58 3.70 4.33
N ALA A 125 -3.57 3.04 3.73
CA ALA A 125 -4.51 3.64 2.79
C ALA A 125 -5.92 3.66 3.38
N ASN A 126 -6.62 4.79 3.19
CA ASN A 126 -8.06 4.90 3.44
C ASN A 126 -8.78 4.61 2.12
N VAL A 127 -9.63 3.59 2.12
CA VAL A 127 -10.30 3.08 0.94
C VAL A 127 -11.81 3.14 1.11
N ALA A 128 -12.58 3.35 0.04
CA ALA A 128 -14.04 3.41 0.10
C ALA A 128 -14.68 2.83 -1.17
N GLY A 129 -15.86 2.22 -1.01
CA GLY A 129 -16.57 1.55 -2.09
C GLY A 129 -16.00 0.16 -2.38
N THR A 130 -16.04 -0.26 -3.65
CA THR A 130 -15.65 -1.62 -4.06
C THR A 130 -14.42 -1.61 -4.94
N ALA A 131 -13.48 -2.50 -4.64
CA ALA A 131 -12.38 -2.84 -5.54
C ALA A 131 -12.31 -4.35 -5.79
N VAL A 132 -11.75 -4.74 -6.93
CA VAL A 132 -11.55 -6.14 -7.30
C VAL A 132 -10.05 -6.43 -7.26
N ASP A 133 -9.67 -7.48 -6.54
CA ASP A 133 -8.27 -7.92 -6.48
C ASP A 133 -7.87 -8.69 -7.76
N LEU A 134 -6.59 -9.08 -7.85
CA LEU A 134 -6.07 -9.77 -9.03
C LEU A 134 -6.57 -11.21 -9.18
N ASP A 135 -7.18 -11.77 -8.14
CA ASP A 135 -7.81 -13.09 -8.17
C ASP A 135 -9.31 -13.00 -8.54
N GLY A 136 -9.79 -11.78 -8.82
CA GLY A 136 -11.18 -11.51 -9.23
C GLY A 136 -12.15 -11.40 -8.06
N MET A 137 -11.68 -11.32 -6.81
CA MET A 137 -12.52 -11.18 -5.63
C MET A 137 -12.80 -9.71 -5.34
N GLY A 138 -14.08 -9.40 -5.10
CA GLY A 138 -14.52 -8.07 -4.69
C GLY A 138 -14.36 -7.82 -3.18
N HIS A 139 -13.89 -6.63 -2.84
CA HIS A 139 -13.74 -6.11 -1.48
C HIS A 139 -14.54 -4.80 -1.37
N THR A 140 -15.54 -4.76 -0.49
CA THR A 140 -16.51 -3.65 -0.43
C THR A 140 -16.56 -3.02 0.96
N PHE A 141 -16.31 -1.71 1.03
CA PHE A 141 -16.41 -0.90 2.24
C PHE A 141 -17.07 0.45 1.94
N GLU A 142 -18.40 0.48 1.88
CA GLU A 142 -19.17 1.69 1.49
C GLU A 142 -18.88 2.91 2.38
N ASN A 143 -18.70 2.69 3.68
CA ASN A 143 -18.46 3.77 4.65
C ASN A 143 -16.97 4.12 4.81
N GLY A 144 -16.08 3.41 4.12
CA GLY A 144 -14.64 3.53 4.23
C GLY A 144 -14.00 2.47 5.11
N HIS A 145 -12.72 2.21 4.88
CA HIS A 145 -11.90 1.24 5.60
C HIS A 145 -10.42 1.64 5.54
N TYR A 146 -9.61 1.16 6.48
CA TYR A 146 -8.17 1.36 6.43
C TYR A 146 -7.47 0.03 6.22
N VAL A 147 -6.54 0.01 5.28
CA VAL A 147 -5.72 -1.17 4.96
C VAL A 147 -4.25 -0.81 4.96
N ALA A 148 -3.38 -1.76 5.31
CA ALA A 148 -1.94 -1.60 5.17
C ALA A 148 -1.48 -2.16 3.82
N VAL A 149 -0.55 -1.48 3.15
CA VAL A 149 0.14 -1.99 1.96
C VAL A 149 1.53 -2.44 2.38
N THR A 150 1.81 -3.73 2.23
CA THR A 150 3.01 -4.39 2.75
C THR A 150 3.93 -4.90 1.66
N GLY A 151 3.55 -4.75 0.40
CA GLY A 151 4.39 -5.14 -0.73
C GLY A 151 3.95 -4.55 -2.06
N TYR A 152 4.83 -4.69 -3.04
CA TYR A 152 4.58 -4.39 -4.44
C TYR A 152 5.29 -5.42 -5.33
N ARG A 153 4.80 -5.58 -6.56
CA ARG A 153 5.48 -6.34 -7.62
C ARG A 153 5.30 -5.65 -8.97
N ASP A 154 5.99 -6.14 -9.98
CA ASP A 154 5.91 -5.64 -11.35
C ASP A 154 6.17 -4.12 -11.43
N GLY A 155 7.19 -3.65 -10.69
CA GLY A 155 7.54 -2.22 -10.63
C GLY A 155 6.47 -1.33 -9.98
N GLY A 156 5.54 -1.93 -9.21
CA GLY A 156 4.43 -1.23 -8.57
C GLY A 156 3.12 -1.28 -9.36
N ALA A 157 3.04 -2.09 -10.43
CA ALA A 157 1.77 -2.32 -11.12
C ALA A 157 0.75 -3.06 -10.23
N ALA A 158 1.23 -3.81 -9.22
CA ALA A 158 0.40 -4.45 -8.22
C ALA A 158 0.94 -4.20 -6.80
N ALA A 159 0.01 -4.07 -5.85
CA ALA A 159 0.28 -3.87 -4.43
C ALA A 159 -0.26 -5.04 -3.61
N LYS A 160 0.47 -5.42 -2.57
CA LYS A 160 0.03 -6.41 -1.57
C LYS A 160 -0.64 -5.67 -0.42
N VAL A 161 -1.92 -5.94 -0.22
CA VAL A 161 -2.73 -5.41 0.87
C VAL A 161 -2.73 -6.40 2.02
N ALA A 162 -2.59 -5.89 3.24
CA ALA A 162 -2.87 -6.58 4.48
C ALA A 162 -4.13 -5.95 5.11
N ASP A 163 -5.22 -6.70 5.08
CA ASP A 163 -6.55 -6.27 5.48
C ASP A 163 -6.93 -6.86 6.83
N SER A 164 -7.25 -5.99 7.79
CA SER A 164 -7.60 -6.39 9.14
C SER A 164 -9.05 -6.85 9.32
N ALA A 165 -9.93 -6.66 8.32
CA ALA A 165 -11.37 -6.87 8.48
C ALA A 165 -11.77 -8.36 8.58
N ASP A 166 -11.17 -9.22 7.75
CA ASP A 166 -11.44 -10.66 7.73
C ASP A 166 -10.11 -11.44 7.75
N PRO A 167 -9.80 -12.18 8.84
CA PRO A 167 -8.57 -12.96 8.90
C PRO A 167 -8.50 -14.10 7.88
N ALA A 168 -9.63 -14.56 7.32
CA ALA A 168 -9.62 -15.52 6.22
C ALA A 168 -9.19 -14.90 4.88
N ARG A 169 -9.22 -13.57 4.79
CA ARG A 169 -8.82 -12.75 3.62
C ARG A 169 -7.77 -11.71 4.01
N ALA A 170 -6.89 -12.10 4.93
CA ALA A 170 -5.94 -11.21 5.60
C ALA A 170 -4.96 -10.52 4.63
N GLU A 171 -4.67 -11.13 3.48
CA GLU A 171 -3.76 -10.58 2.50
C GLU A 171 -4.19 -10.90 1.07
N TYR A 172 -4.10 -9.93 0.16
CA TYR A 172 -4.40 -10.10 -1.27
C TYR A 172 -3.57 -9.16 -2.14
N TRP A 173 -3.48 -9.46 -3.44
CA TRP A 173 -2.82 -8.61 -4.42
C TRP A 173 -3.86 -7.83 -5.21
N ILE A 174 -3.69 -6.52 -5.32
CA ILE A 174 -4.57 -5.63 -6.08
C ILE A 174 -3.77 -4.87 -7.15
N GLY A 175 -4.39 -4.63 -8.30
CA GLY A 175 -3.81 -3.76 -9.34
C GLY A 175 -3.76 -2.30 -8.87
N ILE A 176 -2.71 -1.57 -9.28
CA ILE A 176 -2.50 -0.20 -8.80
C ILE A 176 -3.61 0.76 -9.22
N ASP A 177 -4.19 0.60 -10.41
CA ASP A 177 -5.32 1.43 -10.86
C ASP A 177 -6.57 1.17 -10.00
N ALA A 178 -6.82 -0.09 -9.65
CA ALA A 178 -7.93 -0.47 -8.78
C ALA A 178 -7.72 0.08 -7.36
N LEU A 179 -6.50 0.00 -6.82
CA LEU A 179 -6.19 0.59 -5.52
C LEU A 179 -6.31 2.12 -5.54
N ALA A 180 -5.83 2.79 -6.59
CA ALA A 180 -5.94 4.24 -6.73
C ALA A 180 -7.41 4.69 -6.79
N GLY A 181 -8.24 4.00 -7.56
CA GLY A 181 -9.68 4.22 -7.57
C GLY A 181 -10.34 3.98 -6.22
N TRP A 182 -9.90 2.96 -5.47
CA TRP A 182 -10.43 2.66 -4.14
C TRP A 182 -10.04 3.70 -3.08
N VAL A 183 -8.87 4.33 -3.23
CA VAL A 183 -8.36 5.41 -2.36
C VAL A 183 -8.89 6.79 -2.75
N ALA A 184 -9.48 6.94 -3.95
CA ALA A 184 -10.08 8.19 -4.39
C ALA A 184 -11.13 8.70 -3.37
N SER A 185 -11.31 10.02 -3.32
CA SER A 185 -12.06 10.79 -2.31
C SER A 185 -11.45 10.78 -0.90
N ARG A 186 -10.36 10.04 -0.70
CA ARG A 186 -9.70 9.82 0.59
C ARG A 186 -8.21 10.16 0.47
N GLY A 187 -7.35 9.20 0.82
CA GLY A 187 -5.91 9.38 0.82
C GLY A 187 -5.17 8.27 1.53
N TYR A 188 -3.86 8.42 1.62
CA TYR A 188 -2.95 7.43 2.19
C TYR A 188 -1.79 8.08 2.93
N SER A 189 -1.05 7.29 3.70
CA SER A 189 0.12 7.71 4.49
C SER A 189 1.37 7.00 3.99
N ALA A 190 2.37 7.75 3.50
CA ALA A 190 3.62 7.23 2.89
C ALA A 190 4.88 8.04 3.30
#